data_AF-A0A6M1TUP4-F1
#
_entry.id   AF-A0A6M1TUP4-F1
#
_cell.length_a   1.000
_cell.length_b   1.000
_cell.length_c   1.000
_cell.angle_alpha   90.00
_cell.angle_beta   90.00
_cell.angle_gamma   90.00
#
_symmetry.space_group_name_H-M   'P 1'
#
loop_
_entity.id
_entity.type
_entity.pdbx_description
1 polymer ?
#
loop_
_entity_poly.entity_id
_entity_poly.type
_entity_poly.pdbx_seq_one_letter_code
_entity_poly.pdbx_strand_id
1 'polypeptide(L)'
;MGDDTMSDKLAFLDDEQPEPEAEVSEAVEAEEIEAEGEGQGEPEAAPPAAVEAEKPGAIPISALLDERERRQKAEREAEELRQWRAQIEAKQKAQPAPDFFTDPDQRLQYERNQFQAQFTALKLQQSRFLAERDFGAEEVKAAYAYFDQHPHLSQQLLEHPSPFHAAVEFYKRQRVAEEIGADPEAWKASQMEAIKEQLRAEIMAELGGTAQPKPRLPGSLASAPAAGKAGEPRAKGSAFDAAFGS
;
A
#
# COMPACT_ATOMS: atom_id res chain seq x y z
N MET A 1 -6.58 1.81 68.44
CA MET A 1 -6.18 0.39 68.40
C MET A 1 -6.89 -0.23 67.22
N GLY A 2 -6.32 -0.51 66.06
CA GLY A 2 -5.02 -0.35 65.40
C GLY A 2 -5.35 -0.74 63.93
N ASP A 3 -4.96 0.04 62.92
CA ASP A 3 -3.68 -0.05 62.20
C ASP A 3 -3.27 -1.48 61.77
N ASP A 4 -2.76 -1.55 60.53
CA ASP A 4 -2.08 -2.69 59.85
C ASP A 4 -3.01 -3.77 59.23
N THR A 5 -3.00 -4.13 57.94
CA THR A 5 -2.02 -4.03 56.85
C THR A 5 -2.71 -4.13 55.47
N MET A 6 -2.65 -3.08 54.65
CA MET A 6 -2.77 -3.17 53.18
C MET A 6 -1.64 -2.41 52.49
N SER A 7 -0.44 -2.50 53.06
CA SER A 7 0.74 -1.73 52.63
C SER A 7 1.81 -2.63 52.02
N ASP A 8 1.46 -3.51 51.08
CA ASP A 8 2.46 -4.37 50.42
C ASP A 8 2.18 -4.67 48.94
N LYS A 9 1.69 -3.68 48.19
CA LYS A 9 1.52 -3.78 46.73
C LYS A 9 1.85 -2.50 45.94
N LEU A 10 2.71 -1.63 46.47
CA LEU A 10 3.23 -0.45 45.77
C LEU A 10 4.76 -0.35 45.86
N ALA A 11 5.46 -1.44 45.55
CA ALA A 11 6.92 -1.47 45.39
C ALA A 11 7.30 -1.60 43.90
N PHE A 12 6.89 -0.63 43.07
CA PHE A 12 7.32 -0.57 41.66
C PHE A 12 7.58 0.88 41.17
N LEU A 13 7.89 1.82 42.07
CA LEU A 13 8.46 3.11 41.68
C LEU A 13 9.81 3.27 42.38
N ASP A 14 10.84 2.75 41.73
CA ASP A 14 12.27 3.03 41.90
C ASP A 14 12.62 3.83 40.62
N ASP A 15 12.51 5.16 40.64
CA ASP A 15 13.54 6.14 41.02
C ASP A 15 14.87 5.94 40.29
N GLU A 16 14.91 6.35 39.01
CA GLU A 16 16.17 6.70 38.35
C GLU A 16 15.93 7.87 37.39
N GLN A 17 16.20 9.07 37.91
CA GLN A 17 16.19 10.35 37.24
C GLN A 17 17.64 10.78 37.04
N PRO A 18 18.18 10.95 35.82
CA PRO A 18 19.45 11.65 35.66
C PRO A 18 19.21 13.16 35.52
N GLU A 19 19.71 13.92 36.50
CA GLU A 19 19.85 15.38 36.46
C GLU A 19 20.88 15.84 35.40
N PRO A 20 20.75 17.07 34.89
CA PRO A 20 21.65 17.66 33.89
C PRO A 20 22.84 18.37 34.54
N GLU A 21 24.07 17.89 34.31
CA GLU A 21 25.28 18.67 34.54
C GLU A 21 25.64 19.48 33.28
N ALA A 22 25.67 20.79 33.46
CA ALA A 22 26.29 21.74 32.54
C ALA A 22 27.71 22.04 33.01
N GLU A 23 28.69 21.98 32.12
CA GLU A 23 29.90 22.80 32.22
C GLU A 23 30.42 23.17 30.83
N VAL A 24 30.94 24.40 30.76
CA VAL A 24 31.16 25.26 29.61
C VAL A 24 32.65 25.31 29.27
N SER A 25 33.00 25.33 27.98
CA SER A 25 34.21 25.98 27.42
C SER A 25 34.06 25.98 25.90
N GLU A 26 33.47 27.00 25.27
CA GLU A 26 34.06 28.30 24.90
C GLU A 26 35.31 28.22 23.99
N ALA A 27 35.12 28.76 22.78
CA ALA A 27 36.04 29.61 22.02
C ALA A 27 36.83 29.02 20.82
N VAL A 28 36.67 29.75 19.69
CA VAL A 28 37.60 30.09 18.58
C VAL A 28 38.19 28.95 17.71
N GLU A 29 38.59 29.11 16.45
CA GLU A 29 38.51 30.07 15.33
C GLU A 29 39.62 29.59 14.36
N ALA A 30 39.40 29.66 13.03
CA ALA A 30 40.45 29.59 11.98
C ALA A 30 41.26 28.27 11.88
N GLU A 31 41.92 27.83 10.81
CA GLU A 31 42.07 28.08 9.37
C GLU A 31 43.14 27.05 8.90
N GLU A 32 43.33 26.84 7.58
CA GLU A 32 44.58 26.29 6.96
C GLU A 32 44.79 24.76 7.00
N ILE A 33 44.61 23.97 5.93
CA ILE A 33 45.42 23.73 4.69
C ILE A 33 46.91 23.42 4.94
N GLU A 34 47.32 22.17 4.75
CA GLU A 34 48.58 21.70 4.10
C GLU A 34 48.54 20.15 4.08
N ALA A 35 48.41 19.46 2.93
CA ALA A 35 49.43 19.13 1.93
C ALA A 35 50.53 18.18 2.45
N GLU A 36 50.52 16.92 2.00
CA GLU A 36 51.70 16.26 1.43
C GLU A 36 51.39 14.85 0.91
N GLY A 37 51.90 14.56 -0.28
CA GLY A 37 51.79 13.28 -0.96
C GLY A 37 52.19 13.38 -2.44
N GLU A 38 53.31 14.04 -2.73
CA GLU A 38 53.94 14.01 -4.06
C GLU A 38 54.55 12.63 -4.33
N GLY A 39 54.28 12.10 -5.51
CA GLY A 39 54.96 10.94 -6.08
C GLY A 39 54.93 11.05 -7.60
N GLN A 40 55.95 11.68 -8.17
CA GLN A 40 56.14 11.88 -9.61
C GLN A 40 56.43 10.56 -10.34
N GLY A 41 55.89 10.44 -11.54
CA GLY A 41 56.20 9.36 -12.49
C GLY A 41 55.37 9.45 -13.77
N GLU A 42 55.62 10.45 -14.61
CA GLU A 42 55.31 10.40 -16.05
C GLU A 42 56.46 9.67 -16.79
N PRO A 43 56.33 9.21 -18.07
CA PRO A 43 55.33 9.61 -19.08
C PRO A 43 54.75 8.45 -19.94
N GLU A 44 53.56 8.61 -20.51
CA GLU A 44 53.35 8.28 -21.93
C GLU A 44 52.08 8.98 -22.46
N ALA A 45 52.27 9.79 -23.50
CA ALA A 45 51.25 10.56 -24.16
C ALA A 45 50.38 9.68 -25.07
N ALA A 46 49.09 9.61 -24.78
CA ALA A 46 48.06 9.39 -25.78
C ALA A 46 47.20 10.67 -25.85
N PRO A 47 47.11 11.37 -27.00
CA PRO A 47 46.30 12.58 -27.09
C PRO A 47 44.83 12.23 -26.84
N PRO A 48 44.09 12.98 -25.99
CA PRO A 48 42.65 12.79 -25.88
C PRO A 48 42.02 13.08 -27.24
N ALA A 49 41.19 12.13 -27.68
CA ALA A 49 40.34 12.28 -28.84
C ALA A 49 39.64 13.64 -28.79
N ALA A 50 39.78 14.39 -29.87
CA ALA A 50 39.12 15.66 -30.08
C ALA A 50 37.64 15.54 -29.70
N VAL A 51 37.22 16.26 -28.66
CA VAL A 51 35.84 16.69 -28.54
C VAL A 51 35.62 17.56 -29.76
N GLU A 52 34.92 17.02 -30.77
CA GLU A 52 34.39 17.82 -31.85
C GLU A 52 33.64 18.98 -31.20
N ALA A 53 34.21 20.18 -31.32
CA ALA A 53 33.49 21.40 -31.07
C ALA A 53 32.33 21.42 -32.08
N GLU A 54 31.15 20.97 -31.63
CA GLU A 54 29.91 21.17 -32.36
C GLU A 54 29.83 22.66 -32.69
N LYS A 55 29.89 22.95 -33.99
CA LYS A 55 29.71 24.29 -34.53
C LYS A 55 28.44 24.86 -33.88
N PRO A 56 28.40 26.14 -33.46
CA PRO A 56 27.19 26.73 -32.91
C PRO A 56 26.11 26.68 -34.00
N GLY A 57 25.27 25.64 -33.95
CA GLY A 57 24.16 25.49 -34.85
C GLY A 57 23.25 26.67 -34.63
N ALA A 58 22.96 27.43 -35.69
CA ALA A 58 22.07 28.57 -35.62
C ALA A 58 20.72 28.08 -35.08
N ILE A 59 20.46 28.34 -33.79
CA ILE A 59 19.20 27.97 -33.16
C ILE A 59 18.10 28.76 -33.91
N PRO A 60 17.11 28.08 -34.49
CA PRO A 60 16.06 28.78 -35.21
C PRO A 60 15.33 29.73 -34.25
N ILE A 61 15.07 30.95 -34.71
CA ILE A 61 14.46 32.02 -33.89
C ILE A 61 13.14 31.55 -33.25
N SER A 62 12.39 30.68 -33.92
CA SER A 62 11.17 30.06 -33.37
C SER A 62 11.43 29.27 -32.10
N ALA A 63 12.48 28.45 -32.05
CA ALA A 63 12.83 27.68 -30.85
C ALA A 63 13.22 28.59 -29.67
N LEU A 64 13.86 29.73 -29.95
CA LEU A 64 14.17 30.72 -28.92
C LEU A 64 12.92 31.44 -28.41
N LEU A 65 11.94 31.70 -29.29
CA LEU A 65 10.65 32.28 -28.90
C LEU A 65 9.82 31.29 -28.09
N ASP A 66 9.74 30.02 -28.51
CA ASP A 66 9.03 28.96 -27.78
C ASP A 66 9.61 28.76 -26.38
N GLU A 67 10.94 28.76 -26.26
CA GLU A 67 11.63 28.66 -24.96
C GLU A 67 11.36 29.88 -24.07
N ARG A 68 11.34 31.08 -24.66
CA ARG A 68 10.96 32.31 -23.94
C ARG A 68 9.51 32.25 -23.48
N GLU A 69 8.58 31.84 -24.34
CA GLU A 69 7.16 31.72 -24.00
C GLU A 69 6.95 30.69 -22.89
N ARG A 70 7.66 29.56 -22.95
CA ARG A 70 7.61 28.53 -21.91
C ARG A 70 8.12 29.07 -20.57
N ARG A 71 9.22 29.82 -20.56
CA ARG A 71 9.70 30.47 -19.33
C ARG A 71 8.74 31.51 -18.79
N GLN A 72 8.18 32.34 -19.65
CA GLN A 72 7.21 33.36 -19.22
C GLN A 72 5.92 32.72 -18.66
N LYS A 73 5.42 31.63 -19.26
CA LYS A 73 4.27 30.90 -18.72
C LYS A 73 4.60 30.29 -17.35
N ALA A 74 5.75 29.62 -17.23
CA ALA A 74 6.19 29.04 -15.97
C ALA A 74 6.40 30.10 -14.88
N GLU A 75 6.92 31.28 -15.23
CA GLU A 75 7.09 32.40 -14.31
C GLU A 75 5.74 32.94 -13.84
N ARG A 76 4.78 33.16 -14.75
CA ARG A 76 3.41 33.59 -14.39
C ARG A 76 2.72 32.57 -13.49
N GLU A 77 2.78 31.29 -13.83
CA GLU A 77 2.20 30.21 -13.01
C GLU A 77 2.85 30.17 -11.62
N ALA A 78 4.18 30.35 -11.54
CA ALA A 78 4.89 30.40 -10.27
C ALA A 78 4.50 31.63 -9.43
N GLU A 79 4.33 32.79 -10.06
CA GLU A 79 3.85 34.01 -9.40
C GLU A 79 2.41 33.85 -8.90
N GLU A 80 1.51 33.31 -9.72
CA GLU A 80 0.11 33.03 -9.35
C GLU A 80 0.05 32.05 -8.16
N LEU A 81 0.83 30.98 -8.19
CA LEU A 81 0.95 30.03 -7.07
C LEU A 81 1.50 30.68 -5.81
N ARG A 82 2.51 31.56 -5.93
CA ARG A 82 3.06 32.33 -4.79
C ARG A 82 2.00 33.26 -4.20
N GLN A 83 1.28 34.00 -5.03
CA GLN A 83 0.22 34.90 -4.60
C GLN A 83 -0.93 34.13 -3.94
N TRP A 84 -1.33 32.99 -4.51
CA TRP A 84 -2.33 32.10 -3.92
C TRP A 84 -1.90 31.56 -2.55
N ARG A 85 -0.66 31.08 -2.43
CA ARG A 85 -0.09 30.64 -1.14
C ARG A 85 -0.05 31.76 -0.12
N ALA A 86 0.41 32.95 -0.50
CA ALA A 86 0.44 34.11 0.37
C ALA A 86 -0.97 34.49 0.86
N GLN A 87 -1.99 34.39 0.00
CA GLN A 87 -3.39 34.63 0.39
C GLN A 87 -3.92 33.57 1.37
N ILE A 88 -3.62 32.29 1.14
CA ILE A 88 -4.01 31.22 2.06
C ILE A 88 -3.31 31.38 3.41
N GLU A 89 -2.00 31.64 3.41
CA GLU A 89 -1.21 31.84 4.62
C GLU A 89 -1.70 33.08 5.40
N ALA A 90 -2.01 34.17 4.72
CA ALA A 90 -2.61 35.35 5.33
C ALA A 90 -3.96 35.03 5.99
N LYS A 91 -4.83 34.24 5.31
CA LYS A 91 -6.12 33.80 5.87
C LYS A 91 -5.95 32.85 7.07
N GLN A 92 -4.93 31.99 7.07
CA GLN A 92 -4.64 31.09 8.18
C GLN A 92 -4.09 31.84 9.39
N LYS A 93 -3.18 32.81 9.18
CA LYS A 93 -2.62 33.64 10.27
C LYS A 93 -3.63 34.64 10.84
N ALA A 94 -4.58 35.09 10.03
CA ALA A 94 -5.57 36.09 10.43
C ALA A 94 -6.71 35.54 11.30
N GLN A 95 -6.81 34.22 11.50
CA GLN A 95 -7.77 33.63 12.43
C GLN A 95 -7.07 33.26 13.74
N PRO A 96 -6.90 34.21 14.69
CA PRO A 96 -6.43 33.86 16.02
C PRO A 96 -7.41 32.87 16.65
N ALA A 97 -6.88 31.87 17.37
CA ALA A 97 -7.73 30.99 18.17
C ALA A 97 -8.53 31.87 19.16
N PRO A 98 -9.86 31.66 19.30
CA PRO A 98 -10.66 32.39 20.26
C PRO A 98 -10.04 32.27 21.66
N ASP A 99 -10.05 33.36 22.42
CA ASP A 99 -9.56 33.36 23.79
C ASP A 99 -10.56 32.67 24.72
N PHE A 100 -10.06 31.85 25.63
CA PHE A 100 -10.87 31.08 26.57
C PHE A 100 -11.55 31.99 27.60
N PHE A 101 -10.90 33.08 28.01
CA PHE A 101 -11.43 33.97 29.05
C PHE A 101 -12.45 34.97 28.53
N THR A 102 -12.29 35.41 27.28
CA THR A 102 -13.18 36.39 26.66
C THR A 102 -14.44 35.72 26.09
N ASP A 103 -14.29 34.59 25.40
CA ASP A 103 -15.40 33.89 24.72
C ASP A 103 -15.26 32.35 24.84
N PRO A 104 -15.60 31.76 26.01
CA PRO A 104 -15.39 30.33 26.26
C PRO A 104 -16.16 29.42 25.28
N ASP A 105 -17.36 29.82 24.85
CA ASP A 105 -18.18 29.04 23.93
C ASP A 105 -17.55 28.94 22.52
N GLN A 106 -16.99 30.04 22.01
CA GLN A 106 -16.31 30.03 20.71
C GLN A 106 -15.02 29.23 20.76
N ARG A 107 -14.28 29.30 21.87
CA ARG A 107 -13.08 28.50 22.06
C ARG A 107 -13.41 27.00 22.05
N LEU A 108 -14.47 26.58 22.74
CA LEU A 108 -14.89 25.18 22.74
C LEU A 108 -15.31 24.69 21.34
N GLN A 109 -16.00 25.52 20.57
CA GLN A 109 -16.36 25.20 19.18
C GLN A 109 -15.12 25.06 18.29
N TYR A 110 -14.17 25.98 18.42
CA TYR A 110 -12.90 25.90 17.70
C TYR A 110 -12.16 24.59 18.02
N GLU A 111 -12.04 24.23 19.30
CA GLU A 111 -11.40 22.98 19.71
C GLU A 111 -12.16 21.74 19.21
N ARG A 112 -13.49 21.74 19.26
CA ARG A 112 -14.32 20.67 18.68
C ARG A 112 -14.07 20.53 17.18
N ASN A 113 -14.01 21.64 16.45
CA ASN A 113 -13.76 21.63 15.02
C ASN A 113 -12.36 21.13 14.68
N GLN A 114 -11.33 21.53 15.46
CA GLN A 114 -9.97 21.02 15.32
C GLN A 114 -9.91 19.50 15.56
N PHE A 115 -10.56 19.03 16.62
CA PHE A 115 -10.64 17.60 16.93
C PHE A 115 -11.37 16.81 15.85
N GLN A 116 -12.49 17.33 15.35
CA GLN A 116 -13.25 16.71 14.26
C GLN A 116 -12.43 16.66 12.96
N ALA A 117 -11.67 17.71 12.63
CA ALA A 117 -10.79 17.75 11.47
C ALA A 117 -9.68 16.69 11.58
N GLN A 118 -9.02 16.58 12.74
CA GLN A 118 -8.00 15.55 13.01
C GLN A 118 -8.58 14.14 12.91
N PHE A 119 -9.75 13.91 13.51
CA PHE A 119 -10.42 12.61 13.45
C PHE A 119 -10.80 12.23 12.01
N THR A 120 -11.29 13.20 11.24
CA THR A 120 -11.63 12.99 9.82
C THR A 120 -10.37 12.68 9.00
N ALA A 121 -9.27 13.40 9.22
CA ALA A 121 -8.00 13.14 8.56
C ALA A 121 -7.47 11.73 8.87
N LEU A 122 -7.51 11.33 10.15
CA LEU A 122 -7.10 9.98 10.57
C LEU A 122 -7.98 8.90 9.94
N LYS A 123 -9.30 9.08 9.96
CA LYS A 123 -10.27 8.19 9.31
C LYS A 123 -9.94 8.03 7.82
N LEU A 124 -9.67 9.13 7.12
CA LEU A 124 -9.31 9.10 5.70
C LEU A 124 -7.99 8.36 5.47
N GLN A 125 -6.95 8.65 6.24
CA GLN A 125 -5.66 7.97 6.14
C GLN A 125 -5.78 6.47 6.39
N GLN A 126 -6.49 6.08 7.46
CA GLN A 126 -6.72 4.68 7.81
C GLN A 126 -7.53 3.97 6.73
N SER A 127 -8.61 4.58 6.25
CA SER A 127 -9.43 3.99 5.20
C SER A 127 -8.67 3.80 3.90
N ARG A 128 -7.79 4.74 3.54
CA ARG A 128 -6.89 4.61 2.39
C ARG A 128 -5.93 3.44 2.57
N PHE A 129 -5.25 3.36 3.71
CA PHE A 129 -4.33 2.26 4.01
C PHE A 129 -5.02 0.89 3.91
N LEU A 130 -6.23 0.76 4.48
CA LEU A 130 -7.00 -0.48 4.40
C LEU A 130 -7.44 -0.80 2.97
N ALA A 131 -7.88 0.20 2.20
CA ALA A 131 -8.25 0.02 0.80
C ALA A 131 -7.05 -0.41 -0.05
N GLU A 132 -5.87 0.19 0.17
CA GLU A 132 -4.63 -0.19 -0.53
C GLU A 132 -4.20 -1.62 -0.18
N ARG A 133 -4.40 -2.05 1.08
CA ARG A 133 -4.14 -3.43 1.49
C ARG A 133 -5.09 -4.42 0.82
N ASP A 134 -6.38 -4.11 0.75
CA ASP A 134 -7.41 -5.04 0.29
C ASP A 134 -7.56 -5.08 -1.24
N PHE A 135 -7.35 -3.95 -1.92
CA PHE A 135 -7.53 -3.82 -3.38
C PHE A 135 -6.25 -3.55 -4.15
N GLY A 136 -5.16 -3.20 -3.48
CA GLY A 136 -3.90 -2.75 -4.09
C GLY A 136 -3.86 -1.24 -4.35
N ALA A 137 -2.64 -0.70 -4.38
CA ALA A 137 -2.42 0.74 -4.55
C ALA A 137 -2.90 1.29 -5.91
N GLU A 138 -2.75 0.51 -6.99
CA GLU A 138 -3.14 0.94 -8.34
C GLU A 138 -4.66 1.13 -8.47
N GLU A 139 -5.45 0.23 -7.90
CA GLU A 139 -6.91 0.31 -7.96
C GLU A 139 -7.43 1.50 -7.13
N VAL A 140 -6.84 1.74 -5.95
CA VAL A 140 -7.15 2.90 -5.13
C VAL A 140 -6.82 4.20 -5.86
N LYS A 141 -5.68 4.25 -6.56
CA LYS A 141 -5.27 5.40 -7.37
C LYS A 141 -6.21 5.65 -8.55
N ALA A 142 -6.65 4.60 -9.23
CA ALA A 142 -7.63 4.70 -10.31
C ALA A 142 -8.99 5.22 -9.82
N ALA A 143 -9.47 4.70 -8.69
CA ALA A 143 -10.67 5.21 -8.04
C ALA A 143 -10.51 6.69 -7.64
N TYR A 144 -9.37 7.06 -7.05
CA TYR A 144 -9.10 8.46 -6.68
C TYR A 144 -9.17 9.40 -7.89
N ALA A 145 -8.53 9.03 -9.01
CA ALA A 145 -8.57 9.81 -10.24
C ALA A 145 -10.00 9.94 -10.82
N TYR A 146 -10.84 8.93 -10.64
CA TYR A 146 -12.26 9.00 -11.02
C TYR A 146 -13.02 10.04 -10.19
N PHE A 147 -12.78 10.11 -8.88
CA PHE A 147 -13.44 11.09 -8.00
C PHE A 147 -12.88 12.51 -8.14
N ASP A 148 -11.62 12.70 -8.54
CA ASP A 148 -11.08 14.01 -8.91
C ASP A 148 -11.86 14.62 -10.09
N GLN A 149 -12.31 13.78 -11.03
CA GLN A 149 -13.16 14.20 -12.15
C GLN A 149 -14.63 14.39 -11.75
N HIS A 150 -15.08 13.75 -10.67
CA HIS A 150 -16.45 13.81 -10.17
C HIS A 150 -16.54 14.24 -8.69
N PRO A 151 -16.12 15.47 -8.33
CA PRO A 151 -16.04 15.89 -6.92
C PRO A 151 -17.37 15.83 -6.16
N HIS A 152 -18.49 15.98 -6.86
CA HIS A 152 -19.83 15.93 -6.26
C HIS A 152 -20.17 14.57 -5.66
N LEU A 153 -19.60 13.47 -6.18
CA LEU A 153 -19.81 12.12 -5.64
C LEU A 153 -18.99 11.86 -4.38
N SER A 154 -17.88 12.60 -4.18
CA SER A 154 -16.99 12.39 -3.03
C SER A 154 -17.67 12.73 -1.69
N GLN A 155 -18.59 13.69 -1.67
CA GLN A 155 -19.24 14.16 -0.43
C GLN A 155 -20.04 13.05 0.26
N GLN A 156 -20.76 12.23 -0.53
CA GLN A 156 -21.55 11.11 -0.01
C GLN A 156 -20.67 10.01 0.60
N LEU A 157 -19.44 9.86 0.12
CA LEU A 157 -18.52 8.83 0.58
C LEU A 157 -17.84 9.18 1.91
N LEU A 158 -17.72 10.46 2.25
CA LEU A 158 -17.12 10.91 3.52
C LEU A 158 -17.92 10.46 4.74
N GLU A 159 -19.24 10.30 4.59
CA GLU A 159 -20.15 9.79 5.62
C GLU A 159 -19.90 8.30 5.91
N HIS A 160 -19.38 7.55 4.93
CA HIS A 160 -19.14 6.13 5.07
C HIS A 160 -18.07 5.82 6.13
N PRO A 161 -18.17 4.72 6.90
CA PRO A 161 -17.15 4.36 7.90
C PRO A 161 -15.73 4.23 7.30
N SER A 162 -15.63 3.71 6.08
CA SER A 162 -14.40 3.65 5.29
C SER A 162 -14.63 4.30 3.92
N PRO A 163 -14.31 5.61 3.76
CA PRO A 163 -14.57 6.36 2.53
C PRO A 163 -13.81 5.82 1.32
N PHE A 164 -12.51 5.54 1.46
CA PHE A 164 -11.68 5.05 0.34
C PHE A 164 -12.08 3.64 -0.11
N HIS A 165 -12.47 2.77 0.82
CA HIS A 165 -12.95 1.44 0.47
C HIS A 165 -14.25 1.53 -0.34
N ALA A 166 -15.22 2.32 0.14
CA ALA A 166 -16.47 2.54 -0.58
C ALA A 166 -16.26 3.23 -1.93
N ALA A 167 -15.28 4.13 -2.04
CA ALA A 167 -14.90 4.77 -3.30
C ALA A 167 -14.42 3.74 -4.34
N VAL A 168 -13.54 2.80 -3.94
CA VAL A 168 -13.07 1.73 -4.84
C VAL A 168 -14.22 0.81 -5.25
N GLU A 169 -15.08 0.41 -4.32
CA GLU A 169 -16.25 -0.40 -4.67
C GLU A 169 -17.19 0.32 -5.63
N PHE A 170 -17.43 1.61 -5.40
CA PHE A 170 -18.25 2.42 -6.30
C PHE A 170 -17.62 2.48 -7.70
N TYR A 171 -16.32 2.74 -7.78
CA TYR A 171 -15.58 2.77 -9.04
C TYR A 171 -15.66 1.43 -9.78
N LYS A 172 -15.52 0.30 -9.07
CA LYS A 172 -15.68 -1.03 -9.67
C LYS A 172 -17.09 -1.27 -10.20
N ARG A 173 -18.12 -0.88 -9.43
CA ARG A 173 -19.51 -0.96 -9.90
C ARG A 173 -19.73 -0.12 -11.16
N GLN A 174 -19.16 1.08 -11.20
CA GLN A 174 -19.25 1.97 -12.34
C GLN A 174 -18.54 1.38 -13.57
N ARG A 175 -17.33 0.85 -13.42
CA ARG A 175 -16.61 0.16 -14.50
C ARG A 175 -17.38 -1.03 -15.05
N VAL A 176 -17.97 -1.85 -14.18
CA VAL A 176 -18.79 -3.00 -14.60
C VAL A 176 -20.06 -2.52 -15.33
N ALA A 177 -20.70 -1.45 -14.85
CA ALA A 177 -21.84 -0.86 -15.54
C ALA A 177 -21.47 -0.34 -16.94
N GLU A 178 -20.29 0.26 -17.09
CA GLU A 178 -19.75 0.70 -18.38
C GLU A 178 -19.40 -0.48 -19.30
N GLU A 179 -18.85 -1.57 -18.76
CA GLU A 179 -18.51 -2.79 -19.52
C GLU A 179 -19.76 -3.52 -20.02
N ILE A 180 -20.79 -3.63 -19.18
CA ILE A 180 -22.08 -4.26 -19.56
C ILE A 180 -22.81 -3.38 -20.59
N GLY A 181 -22.72 -2.05 -20.46
CA GLY A 181 -23.38 -1.11 -21.35
C GLY A 181 -24.91 -1.18 -21.27
N ALA A 182 -25.57 -0.91 -22.41
CA ALA A 182 -27.03 -0.82 -22.47
C ALA A 182 -27.75 -2.18 -22.54
N ASP A 183 -27.04 -3.28 -22.81
CA ASP A 183 -27.64 -4.61 -22.99
C ASP A 183 -26.96 -5.68 -22.11
N PRO A 184 -27.50 -5.92 -20.90
CA PRO A 184 -26.99 -6.94 -19.99
C PRO A 184 -27.13 -8.38 -20.49
N GLU A 185 -28.11 -8.67 -21.36
CA GLU A 185 -28.34 -10.02 -21.88
C GLU A 185 -27.25 -10.37 -22.90
N ALA A 186 -26.90 -9.42 -23.79
CA ALA A 186 -25.84 -9.59 -24.77
C ALA A 186 -24.46 -9.82 -24.11
N TRP A 187 -24.14 -9.09 -23.04
CA TRP A 187 -22.87 -9.28 -22.30
C TRP A 187 -22.81 -10.66 -21.61
N LYS A 188 -23.92 -11.14 -21.04
CA LYS A 188 -23.96 -12.50 -20.47
C LYS A 188 -23.80 -13.57 -21.54
N ALA A 189 -24.42 -13.39 -22.71
CA ALA A 189 -24.31 -14.33 -23.82
C ALA A 189 -22.87 -14.43 -24.34
N SER A 190 -22.19 -13.30 -24.57
CA SER A 190 -20.80 -13.29 -25.00
C SER A 190 -19.85 -13.90 -23.95
N GLN A 191 -20.07 -13.62 -22.66
CA GLN A 191 -19.28 -14.23 -21.59
C GLN A 191 -19.53 -15.74 -21.48
N MET A 192 -20.77 -16.21 -21.65
CA MET A 192 -21.06 -17.65 -21.67
C MET A 192 -20.38 -18.35 -22.86
N GLU A 193 -20.31 -17.71 -24.02
CA GLU A 193 -19.60 -18.25 -25.18
C GLU A 193 -18.08 -18.30 -24.93
N ALA A 194 -17.49 -17.22 -24.41
CA ALA A 194 -16.08 -17.18 -24.05
C ALA A 194 -15.71 -18.27 -23.02
N ILE A 195 -16.53 -18.47 -21.98
CA ILE A 195 -16.33 -19.52 -20.98
C ILE A 195 -16.44 -20.91 -21.63
N LYS A 196 -17.40 -21.13 -22.54
CA LYS A 196 -17.51 -22.42 -23.26
C LYS A 196 -16.30 -22.70 -24.13
N GLU A 197 -15.75 -21.68 -24.78
CA GLU A 197 -14.52 -21.81 -25.59
C GLU A 197 -13.30 -22.10 -24.71
N GLN A 198 -13.14 -21.40 -23.59
CA GLN A 198 -12.10 -21.70 -22.60
C GLN A 198 -12.22 -23.11 -22.06
N LEU A 199 -13.42 -23.55 -21.70
CA LEU A 199 -13.67 -24.91 -21.21
C LEU A 199 -13.36 -25.97 -22.28
N ARG A 200 -13.71 -25.73 -23.54
CA ARG A 200 -13.34 -26.62 -24.66
C ARG A 200 -11.84 -26.66 -24.87
N ALA A 201 -11.16 -25.52 -24.78
CA ALA A 201 -9.71 -25.43 -24.90
C ALA A 201 -9.00 -26.14 -23.74
N GLU A 202 -9.50 -26.02 -22.52
CA GLU A 202 -8.99 -26.71 -21.34
C GLU A 202 -9.20 -28.23 -21.44
N ILE A 203 -10.39 -28.69 -21.84
CA ILE A 203 -10.65 -30.12 -22.10
C ILE A 203 -9.74 -30.65 -23.22
N MET A 204 -9.53 -29.88 -24.29
CA MET A 204 -8.65 -30.29 -25.39
C MET A 204 -7.17 -30.28 -24.97
N ALA A 205 -6.77 -29.35 -24.10
CA ALA A 205 -5.43 -29.30 -23.51
C ALA A 205 -5.22 -30.44 -22.49
N GLU A 206 -6.26 -30.86 -21.76
CA GLU A 206 -6.22 -32.02 -20.86
C GLU A 206 -6.20 -33.35 -21.64
N LEU A 207 -6.92 -33.43 -22.78
CA LEU A 207 -6.86 -34.60 -23.67
C LEU A 207 -5.58 -34.66 -24.54
N GLY A 208 -5.01 -33.51 -24.90
CA GLY A 208 -3.80 -33.39 -25.72
C GLY A 208 -2.50 -33.28 -24.90
N GLY A 209 -2.63 -32.92 -23.61
CA GLY A 209 -1.56 -32.90 -22.64
C GLY A 209 -1.16 -34.33 -22.28
N THR A 210 0.09 -34.66 -22.57
CA THR A 210 0.70 -35.94 -22.23
C THR A 210 0.43 -36.29 -20.77
N ALA A 211 0.03 -37.54 -20.55
CA ALA A 211 -0.06 -38.16 -19.23
C ALA A 211 1.23 -37.90 -18.44
N GLN A 212 1.22 -36.87 -17.60
CA GLN A 212 2.18 -36.75 -16.52
C GLN A 212 2.04 -38.04 -15.69
N PRO A 213 3.11 -38.84 -15.53
CA PRO A 213 3.02 -40.03 -14.73
C PRO A 213 2.62 -39.60 -13.31
N LYS A 214 1.38 -39.92 -12.92
CA LYS A 214 0.93 -39.77 -11.53
C LYS A 214 2.03 -40.34 -10.64
N PRO A 215 2.58 -39.57 -9.67
CA PRO A 215 3.54 -40.13 -8.74
C PRO A 215 2.89 -41.37 -8.12
N ARG A 216 3.51 -42.54 -8.37
CA ARG A 216 3.03 -43.79 -7.81
C ARG A 216 3.12 -43.66 -6.30
N LEU A 217 1.98 -43.48 -5.65
CA LEU A 217 1.87 -43.63 -4.21
C LEU A 217 2.44 -45.02 -3.85
N PRO A 218 3.28 -45.14 -2.82
CA PRO A 218 3.75 -46.46 -2.38
C PRO A 218 2.52 -47.33 -2.10
N GLY A 219 2.47 -48.50 -2.74
CA GLY A 219 1.35 -49.43 -2.59
C GLY A 219 1.13 -49.74 -1.11
N SER A 220 -0.11 -49.62 -0.64
CA SER A 220 -0.46 -49.99 0.72
C SER A 220 -0.09 -51.45 0.99
N LEU A 221 0.52 -51.70 2.15
CA LEU A 221 0.86 -53.02 2.68
C LEU A 221 -0.36 -53.95 2.85
N ALA A 222 -1.57 -53.45 2.63
CA ALA A 222 -2.82 -54.20 2.65
C ALA A 222 -3.07 -55.10 1.42
N SER A 223 -2.28 -54.96 0.34
CA SER A 223 -2.45 -55.81 -0.85
C SER A 223 -1.59 -57.08 -0.84
N ALA A 224 -0.89 -57.37 0.26
CA ALA A 224 -0.26 -58.68 0.45
C ALA A 224 -1.36 -59.69 0.83
N PRO A 225 -1.58 -60.78 0.06
CA PRO A 225 -2.44 -61.85 0.53
C PRO A 225 -1.82 -62.46 1.78
N ALA A 226 -2.59 -62.53 2.86
CA ALA A 226 -2.17 -63.18 4.10
C ALA A 226 -1.67 -64.59 3.77
N ALA A 227 -0.42 -64.88 4.13
CA ALA A 227 0.14 -66.22 4.13
C ALA A 227 -0.56 -67.05 5.22
N GLY A 228 -1.81 -67.41 4.97
CA GLY A 228 -2.67 -68.25 5.79
C GLY A 228 -3.07 -69.46 4.96
N LYS A 229 -2.49 -70.59 5.31
CA LYS A 229 -2.75 -71.95 4.81
C LYS A 229 -4.20 -72.14 4.36
N ALA A 230 -4.37 -72.49 3.08
CA ALA A 230 -5.67 -72.77 2.45
C ALA A 230 -6.50 -73.71 3.33
N GLY A 231 -7.65 -73.22 3.79
CA GLY A 231 -8.61 -74.00 4.57
C GLY A 231 -9.23 -75.08 3.70
N GLU A 232 -9.08 -76.32 4.15
CA GLU A 232 -9.87 -77.46 3.72
C GLU A 232 -11.37 -77.18 3.88
N PRO A 233 -12.24 -77.75 3.03
CA PRO A 233 -13.67 -77.55 3.11
C PRO A 233 -14.22 -78.09 4.43
N ARG A 234 -14.88 -77.22 5.21
CA ARG A 234 -15.57 -77.54 6.46
C ARG A 234 -16.52 -78.72 6.26
N ALA A 235 -16.16 -79.90 6.79
CA ALA A 235 -17.11 -81.00 6.97
C ALA A 235 -18.12 -80.64 8.07
N LYS A 236 -19.41 -80.91 7.84
CA LYS A 236 -20.46 -80.82 8.87
C LYS A 236 -20.10 -81.77 10.02
N GLY A 237 -20.05 -81.23 11.24
CA GLY A 237 -19.58 -81.94 12.44
C GLY A 237 -18.30 -81.38 13.08
N SER A 238 -17.77 -80.24 12.63
CA SER A 238 -16.61 -79.61 13.28
C SER A 238 -16.95 -79.10 14.69
N ALA A 239 -15.98 -79.14 15.60
CA ALA A 239 -16.10 -78.88 17.04
C ALA A 239 -16.77 -77.56 17.46
N PHE A 240 -16.96 -76.61 16.54
CA PHE A 240 -17.74 -75.39 16.77
C PHE A 240 -19.25 -75.66 16.87
N ASP A 241 -19.77 -76.65 16.14
CA ASP A 241 -21.20 -77.03 16.14
C ASP A 241 -21.60 -77.80 17.42
N ALA A 242 -20.64 -78.46 18.06
CA ALA A 242 -20.84 -79.16 19.33
C ALA A 242 -20.83 -78.23 20.57
N ALA A 243 -20.36 -76.99 20.42
CA ALA A 243 -20.27 -76.03 21.51
C ALA A 243 -21.48 -75.09 21.61
N PHE A 244 -22.29 -74.96 20.56
CA PHE A 244 -23.37 -73.97 20.49
C PHE A 244 -24.66 -74.48 19.82
N GLY A 245 -24.76 -75.78 19.51
CA GLY A 245 -25.97 -76.40 18.95
C GLY A 245 -26.86 -77.03 20.01
N SER A 246 -27.80 -76.26 20.58
CA SER A 246 -29.04 -76.72 21.20
C SER A 246 -30.18 -75.80 20.81
#